data_AF-A0AAU4YA55-F1
#
_entry.id   AF-A0AAU4YA55-F1
#
_cell.length_a   1.000
_cell.length_b   1.000
_cell.length_c   1.000
_cell.angle_alpha   90.00
_cell.angle_beta   90.00
_cell.angle_gamma   90.00
#
_symmetry.space_group_name_H-M   'P 1'
#
loop_
_entity.id
_entity.type
_entity.pdbx_description
1 polymer ?
#
loop_
_entity_poly.entity_id
_entity_poly.type
_entity_poly.pdbx_seq_one_letter_code
_entity_poly.pdbx_strand_id
1 'polypeptide(L)'
;MLTGIVIDALDAARLDRFWLDATRGRTDGLRLRFVPTTKPKAAQKNRLHLDLAGGPDWQGEVARLLALGATRVDIGQGDVPWDVLADPEGNEFCVLRPGHPGVLADAGLAAICLDIAEEDRYGQRAFWEFQAEWRAVESYDWGFRLRRRPTSTVSLVMGPPAAPKTGRNRLRLEVTRRDGESGEFVDAGGNEFHVTR
;
A
#
# COMPACT_ATOMS: atom_id res chain seq x y z
N MET A 1 -15.69 0.01 -6.54
CA MET A 1 -15.04 -0.27 -5.24
C MET A 1 -13.57 -0.66 -5.40
N LEU A 2 -12.74 -0.37 -4.39
CA LEU A 2 -11.34 -0.82 -4.33
C LEU A 2 -11.31 -2.34 -4.12
N THR A 3 -10.60 -3.03 -5.01
CA THR A 3 -10.54 -4.50 -5.06
C THR A 3 -9.12 -5.05 -5.01
N GLY A 4 -8.10 -4.21 -5.19
CA GLY A 4 -6.73 -4.67 -5.12
C GLY A 4 -5.69 -3.59 -5.35
N ILE A 5 -4.48 -4.04 -5.62
CA ILE A 5 -3.32 -3.25 -5.99
C ILE A 5 -2.66 -3.92 -7.20
N VAL A 6 -2.35 -3.14 -8.23
CA VAL A 6 -1.54 -3.56 -9.36
C VAL A 6 -0.09 -3.15 -9.11
N ILE A 7 0.84 -4.07 -9.26
CA ILE A 7 2.26 -3.91 -8.99
C ILE A 7 3.03 -4.33 -10.24
N ASP A 8 3.81 -3.43 -10.82
CA ASP A 8 4.67 -3.80 -11.96
C ASP A 8 5.84 -4.66 -11.49
N ALA A 9 6.10 -5.79 -12.13
CA ALA A 9 7.08 -6.78 -11.72
C ALA A 9 8.01 -7.18 -12.89
N LEU A 10 9.31 -7.22 -12.64
CA LEU A 10 10.29 -7.83 -13.55
C LEU A 10 10.12 -9.35 -13.57
N ASP A 11 9.81 -9.93 -12.41
CA ASP A 11 9.45 -11.33 -12.21
C ASP A 11 8.14 -11.43 -11.41
N ALA A 12 7.03 -11.41 -12.15
CA ALA A 12 5.69 -11.45 -11.57
C ALA A 12 5.45 -12.70 -10.72
N ALA A 13 6.03 -13.85 -11.10
CA ALA A 13 5.85 -15.10 -10.35
C ALA A 13 6.61 -15.08 -9.02
N ARG A 14 7.81 -14.49 -9.00
CA ARG A 14 8.60 -14.32 -7.77
C ARG A 14 7.93 -13.36 -6.80
N LEU A 15 7.44 -12.21 -7.28
CA LEU A 15 6.72 -11.27 -6.41
C LEU A 15 5.39 -11.84 -5.91
N ASP A 16 4.64 -12.55 -6.76
CA ASP A 16 3.40 -13.23 -6.35
C ASP A 16 3.65 -14.19 -5.18
N ARG A 17 4.66 -15.07 -5.31
CA ARG A 17 5.04 -16.00 -4.23
C ARG A 17 5.48 -15.28 -2.97
N PHE A 18 6.36 -14.28 -3.11
CA PHE A 18 6.84 -13.50 -1.96
C PHE A 18 5.67 -12.85 -1.21
N TRP A 19 4.76 -12.18 -1.90
CA TRP A 19 3.66 -11.45 -1.28
C TRP A 19 2.56 -12.38 -0.74
N LEU A 20 2.34 -13.55 -1.36
CA LEU A 20 1.48 -14.59 -0.81
C LEU A 20 2.01 -15.08 0.55
N ASP A 21 3.32 -15.39 0.63
CA ASP A 21 3.97 -15.86 1.85
C ASP A 21 4.12 -14.74 2.90
N ALA A 22 4.43 -13.52 2.47
CA ALA A 22 4.56 -12.36 3.34
C ALA A 22 3.23 -12.04 4.02
N THR A 23 2.13 -11.99 3.27
CA THR A 23 0.80 -11.70 3.82
C THR A 23 0.11 -12.90 4.44
N ARG A 24 0.60 -14.13 4.18
CA ARG A 24 -0.08 -15.40 4.51
C ARG A 24 -1.52 -15.44 3.96
N GLY A 25 -1.76 -14.79 2.82
CA GLY A 25 -3.09 -14.61 2.22
C GLY A 25 -4.05 -13.69 2.99
N ARG A 26 -3.60 -13.03 4.08
CA ARG A 26 -4.44 -12.15 4.90
C ARG A 26 -4.41 -10.73 4.33
N THR A 27 -5.35 -10.45 3.42
CA THR A 27 -5.45 -9.16 2.70
C THR A 27 -6.84 -8.51 2.79
N ASP A 28 -7.70 -8.98 3.69
CA ASP A 28 -9.12 -8.58 3.79
C ASP A 28 -9.89 -8.63 2.44
N GLY A 29 -9.52 -9.59 1.59
CA GLY A 29 -10.13 -9.82 0.28
C GLY A 29 -9.59 -8.92 -0.84
N LEU A 30 -8.59 -8.08 -0.59
CA LEU A 30 -7.89 -7.35 -1.64
C LEU A 30 -6.94 -8.26 -2.42
N ARG A 31 -6.88 -8.06 -3.74
CA ARG A 31 -5.93 -8.76 -4.62
C ARG A 31 -4.63 -7.98 -4.74
N LEU A 32 -3.52 -8.69 -4.72
CA LEU A 32 -2.22 -8.16 -5.19
C LEU A 32 -1.99 -8.75 -6.58
N ARG A 33 -1.97 -7.90 -7.61
CA ARG A 33 -1.80 -8.31 -9.01
C ARG A 33 -0.44 -7.85 -9.52
N PHE A 34 0.39 -8.80 -9.92
CA PHE A 34 1.70 -8.53 -10.48
C PHE A 34 1.64 -8.54 -12.00
N VAL A 35 1.99 -7.41 -12.64
CA VAL A 35 1.96 -7.26 -14.11
C VAL A 35 3.39 -7.14 -14.66
N PRO A 36 3.74 -7.83 -15.75
CA PRO A 36 5.09 -7.78 -16.30
C PRO A 36 5.53 -6.36 -16.68
N THR A 37 6.78 -6.02 -16.38
CA THR A 37 7.47 -4.81 -16.85
C THR A 37 8.92 -5.14 -17.22
N THR A 38 9.53 -4.29 -18.03
CA THR A 38 10.98 -4.30 -18.30
C THR A 38 11.73 -3.20 -17.55
N LYS A 39 11.00 -2.33 -16.84
CA LYS A 39 11.56 -1.19 -16.13
C LYS A 39 11.79 -1.55 -14.66
N PRO A 40 13.04 -1.52 -14.15
CA PRO A 40 13.30 -1.72 -12.73
C PRO A 40 12.75 -0.54 -11.91
N LYS A 41 12.75 -0.69 -10.58
CA LYS A 41 12.32 0.36 -9.67
C LYS A 41 13.22 1.59 -9.86
N ALA A 42 12.59 2.77 -9.86
CA ALA A 42 13.33 4.03 -9.82
C ALA A 42 14.04 4.21 -8.47
N ALA A 43 15.08 5.05 -8.45
CA ALA A 43 15.82 5.36 -7.22
C ALA A 43 14.96 6.09 -6.17
N GLN A 44 13.89 6.77 -6.59
CA GLN A 44 12.96 7.43 -5.68
C GLN A 44 12.05 6.42 -4.96
N LYS A 45 11.60 6.78 -3.76
CA LYS A 45 10.60 6.03 -2.99
C LYS A 45 9.30 5.90 -3.78
N ASN A 46 8.62 4.77 -3.67
CA ASN A 46 7.25 4.65 -4.17
C ASN A 46 6.29 5.59 -3.40
N ARG A 47 5.36 6.22 -4.14
CA ARG A 47 4.26 7.01 -3.56
C ARG A 47 3.15 6.14 -2.96
N LEU A 48 3.10 4.86 -3.32
CA LEU A 48 2.22 3.88 -2.70
C LEU A 48 3.07 2.75 -2.12
N HIS A 49 2.82 2.39 -0.87
CA HIS A 49 3.45 1.24 -0.23
C HIS A 49 2.44 0.45 0.60
N LEU A 50 2.83 -0.75 1.00
CA LEU A 50 2.02 -1.64 1.83
C LEU A 50 2.59 -1.67 3.24
N ASP A 51 1.70 -1.79 4.23
CA ASP A 51 2.09 -2.02 5.61
C ASP A 51 1.61 -3.40 6.05
N LEU A 52 2.51 -4.18 6.63
CA LEU A 52 2.20 -5.46 7.27
C LEU A 52 2.10 -5.28 8.80
N ALA A 53 1.15 -5.96 9.42
CA ALA A 53 1.11 -6.08 10.87
C ALA A 53 2.24 -7.01 11.35
N GLY A 54 3.14 -6.51 12.21
CA GLY A 54 4.19 -7.33 12.82
C GLY A 54 3.69 -8.27 13.91
N GLY A 55 2.51 -7.98 14.48
CA GLY A 55 1.97 -8.74 15.61
C GLY A 55 2.80 -8.59 16.89
N PRO A 56 2.51 -9.40 17.93
CA PRO A 56 3.24 -9.36 19.21
C PRO A 56 4.75 -9.63 19.08
N ASP A 57 5.15 -10.48 18.12
CA ASP A 57 6.54 -10.81 17.81
C ASP A 57 6.96 -10.18 16.47
N TRP A 58 6.95 -8.84 16.40
CA TRP A 58 7.32 -8.13 15.18
C TRP A 58 8.76 -8.40 14.75
N GLN A 59 9.67 -8.67 15.68
CA GLN A 59 11.07 -8.96 15.37
C GLN A 59 11.20 -10.31 14.67
N GLY A 60 10.47 -11.33 15.14
CA GLY A 60 10.35 -12.62 14.46
C GLY A 60 9.71 -12.49 13.09
N GLU A 61 8.69 -11.64 12.94
CA GLU A 61 8.07 -11.37 11.64
C GLU A 61 9.03 -10.71 10.65
N VAL A 62 9.80 -9.70 11.10
CA VAL A 62 10.85 -9.09 10.28
C VAL A 62 11.89 -10.13 9.87
N ALA A 63 12.36 -10.97 10.82
CA ALA A 63 13.34 -12.02 10.51
C ALA A 63 12.81 -13.01 9.46
N ARG A 64 11.53 -13.39 9.56
CA ARG A 64 10.86 -14.25 8.57
C ARG A 64 10.80 -13.61 7.19
N LEU A 65 10.42 -12.34 7.10
CA LEU A 65 10.31 -11.62 5.83
C LEU A 65 11.67 -11.49 5.14
N LEU A 66 12.75 -11.30 5.91
CA LEU A 66 14.12 -11.31 5.39
C LEU A 66 14.51 -12.70 4.86
N ALA A 67 14.13 -13.77 5.55
CA ALA A 67 14.35 -15.13 5.06
C ALA A 67 13.57 -15.44 3.76
N LEU A 68 12.44 -14.75 3.52
CA LEU A 68 11.69 -14.81 2.25
C LEU A 68 12.35 -14.00 1.11
N GLY A 69 13.41 -13.25 1.41
CA GLY A 69 14.15 -12.46 0.42
C GLY A 69 13.86 -10.97 0.44
N ALA A 70 13.17 -10.45 1.47
CA ALA A 70 13.14 -9.02 1.73
C ALA A 70 14.50 -8.50 2.19
N THR A 71 14.72 -7.19 2.07
CA THR A 71 15.92 -6.51 2.59
C THR A 71 15.53 -5.33 3.47
N ARG A 72 16.29 -5.03 4.53
CA ARG A 72 16.12 -3.76 5.25
C ARG A 72 16.54 -2.59 4.36
N VAL A 73 15.77 -1.51 4.38
CA VAL A 73 16.09 -0.27 3.66
C VAL A 73 15.88 0.95 4.54
N ASP A 74 16.60 2.02 4.22
CA ASP A 74 16.43 3.32 4.84
C ASP A 74 15.93 4.29 3.77
N ILE A 75 14.78 4.90 4.04
CA ILE A 75 14.13 5.90 3.19
C ILE A 75 14.17 7.30 3.84
N GLY A 76 14.99 7.48 4.87
CA GLY A 76 15.06 8.69 5.68
C GLY A 76 13.97 8.78 6.74
N GLN A 77 13.38 7.64 7.16
CA GLN A 77 12.25 7.62 8.09
C GLN A 77 12.59 8.04 9.52
N GLY A 78 13.85 7.93 9.95
CA GLY A 78 14.27 8.22 11.32
C GLY A 78 13.72 7.21 12.34
N ASP A 79 13.51 7.65 13.58
CA ASP A 79 12.99 6.80 14.67
C ASP A 79 11.46 6.72 14.60
N VAL A 80 10.96 5.61 14.04
CA VAL A 80 9.54 5.35 13.81
C VAL A 80 9.14 3.99 14.35
N PRO A 81 7.87 3.79 14.78
CA PRO A 81 7.39 2.53 15.34
C PRO A 81 7.09 1.45 14.28
N TRP A 82 7.96 1.32 13.27
CA TRP A 82 7.92 0.27 12.25
C TRP A 82 9.32 0.03 11.67
N ASP A 83 9.51 -1.14 11.05
CA ASP A 83 10.70 -1.46 10.27
C ASP A 83 10.38 -1.28 8.78
N VAL A 84 11.26 -0.59 8.03
CA VAL A 84 11.10 -0.45 6.56
C VAL A 84 11.92 -1.55 5.88
N LEU A 85 11.23 -2.37 5.10
CA LEU A 85 11.81 -3.41 4.27
C LEU A 85 11.54 -3.10 2.80
N ALA A 86 12.26 -3.78 1.92
CA ALA A 86 11.97 -3.82 0.50
C ALA A 86 11.76 -5.26 0.05
N ASP A 87 10.79 -5.46 -0.84
CA ASP A 87 10.54 -6.76 -1.47
C ASP A 87 11.71 -7.15 -2.42
N PRO A 88 11.69 -8.35 -3.00
CA PRO A 88 12.78 -8.81 -3.89
C PRO A 88 13.07 -7.93 -5.12
N GLU A 89 12.20 -6.98 -5.45
CA GLU A 89 12.37 -6.01 -6.54
C GLU A 89 12.56 -4.57 -6.05
N GLY A 90 12.78 -4.39 -4.75
CA GLY A 90 13.10 -3.11 -4.12
C GLY A 90 11.87 -2.29 -3.71
N ASN A 91 10.64 -2.80 -3.86
CA ASN A 91 9.45 -2.03 -3.45
C ASN A 91 9.38 -1.95 -1.92
N GLU A 92 9.36 -0.74 -1.40
CA GLU A 92 9.35 -0.52 0.04
C GLU A 92 7.99 -0.89 0.65
N PHE A 93 8.04 -1.46 1.85
CA PHE A 93 6.89 -1.79 2.67
C PHE A 93 7.28 -1.74 4.16
N CYS A 94 6.31 -1.48 5.04
CA CYS A 94 6.58 -1.38 6.48
C CYS A 94 6.11 -2.64 7.21
N VAL A 95 6.81 -2.98 8.29
CA VAL A 95 6.33 -3.94 9.30
C VAL A 95 6.04 -3.17 10.58
N LEU A 96 4.77 -3.00 10.89
CA LEU A 96 4.30 -2.16 11.99
C LEU A 96 4.51 -2.87 13.34
N ARG A 97 5.03 -2.14 14.33
CA ARG A 97 5.19 -2.65 15.70
C ARG A 97 3.83 -2.85 16.41
N PRO A 98 3.76 -3.71 17.44
CA PRO A 98 2.53 -3.89 18.22
C PRO A 98 2.03 -2.57 18.80
N GLY A 99 0.71 -2.41 18.84
CA GLY A 99 0.08 -1.20 19.37
C GLY A 99 0.10 0.00 18.42
N HIS A 100 0.56 -0.16 17.17
CA HIS A 100 0.48 0.90 16.18
C HIS A 100 -0.98 1.41 16.04
N PRO A 101 -1.23 2.74 16.18
CA PRO A 101 -2.57 3.29 16.10
C PRO A 101 -3.31 2.90 14.82
N GLY A 102 -4.58 2.55 14.97
CA GLY A 102 -5.44 2.18 13.85
C GLY A 102 -5.10 0.84 13.19
N VAL A 103 -4.20 0.01 13.73
CA VAL A 103 -3.97 -1.36 13.23
C VAL A 103 -4.85 -2.35 13.98
N LEU A 104 -5.68 -3.10 13.24
CA LEU A 104 -6.58 -4.12 13.81
C LEU A 104 -6.08 -5.56 13.57
N ALA A 105 -5.09 -5.74 12.70
CA ALA A 105 -4.53 -7.04 12.35
C ALA A 105 -3.34 -7.40 13.25
N ASP A 106 -3.14 -8.68 13.50
CA ASP A 106 -1.95 -9.24 14.16
C ASP A 106 -0.94 -9.83 13.17
N ALA A 107 -1.32 -9.99 11.89
CA ALA A 107 -0.47 -10.44 10.80
C ALA A 107 -1.09 -10.09 9.44
N GLY A 108 -0.26 -10.07 8.39
CA GLY A 108 -0.70 -9.82 7.02
C GLY A 108 -0.85 -8.33 6.71
N LEU A 109 -1.56 -8.00 5.63
CA LEU A 109 -1.74 -6.62 5.20
C LEU A 109 -2.57 -5.85 6.25
N ALA A 110 -2.05 -4.71 6.70
CA ALA A 110 -2.68 -3.83 7.68
C ALA A 110 -3.13 -2.51 7.04
N ALA A 111 -2.32 -1.96 6.14
CA ALA A 111 -2.67 -0.75 5.41
C ALA A 111 -2.09 -0.72 4.00
N ILE A 112 -2.76 0.06 3.15
CA ILE A 112 -2.21 0.60 1.92
C ILE A 112 -1.97 2.08 2.19
N CYS A 113 -0.74 2.55 2.00
CA CYS A 113 -0.35 3.91 2.31
C CYS A 113 -0.10 4.67 1.01
N LEU A 114 -0.88 5.72 0.78
CA LEU A 114 -0.80 6.58 -0.41
C LEU A 114 -0.32 7.97 -0.02
N ASP A 115 0.84 8.35 -0.55
CA ASP A 115 1.46 9.64 -0.39
C ASP A 115 0.65 10.73 -1.14
N ILE A 116 0.10 11.66 -0.38
CA ILE A 116 -0.67 12.80 -0.90
C ILE A 116 -0.12 14.12 -0.35
N ALA A 117 -0.30 15.20 -1.11
CA ALA A 117 0.08 16.53 -0.67
C ALA A 117 -0.90 16.99 0.43
N GLU A 118 -0.42 17.78 1.39
CA GLU A 118 -1.24 18.18 2.54
C GLU A 118 -2.43 19.03 2.10
N GLU A 119 -2.22 19.92 1.13
CA GLU A 119 -3.23 20.77 0.50
C GLU A 119 -4.35 19.97 -0.20
N ASP A 120 -4.04 18.76 -0.68
CA ASP A 120 -4.99 17.92 -1.43
C ASP A 120 -5.80 16.99 -0.52
N ARG A 121 -5.51 16.93 0.80
CA ARG A 121 -6.00 15.87 1.70
C ARG A 121 -7.51 15.66 1.71
N TYR A 122 -8.28 16.75 1.70
CA TYR A 122 -9.75 16.66 1.71
C TYR A 122 -10.30 16.22 0.35
N GLY A 123 -9.71 16.71 -0.74
CA GLY A 123 -10.08 16.30 -2.10
C GLY A 123 -9.78 14.83 -2.34
N GLN A 124 -8.59 14.38 -1.96
CA GLN A 124 -8.17 12.98 -2.04
C GLN A 124 -9.04 12.07 -1.18
N ARG A 125 -9.39 12.49 0.04
CA ARG A 125 -10.35 11.76 0.88
C ARG A 125 -11.68 11.57 0.15
N ALA A 126 -12.31 12.67 -0.30
CA ALA A 126 -13.63 12.60 -0.93
C ALA A 126 -13.61 11.72 -2.20
N PHE A 127 -12.54 11.87 -3.00
CA PHE A 127 -12.32 11.04 -4.19
C PHE A 127 -12.23 9.55 -3.84
N TRP A 128 -11.39 9.19 -2.87
CA TRP A 128 -11.19 7.78 -2.50
C TRP A 128 -12.36 7.18 -1.71
N GLU A 129 -13.12 7.96 -0.94
CA GLU A 129 -14.38 7.50 -0.34
C GLU A 129 -15.40 7.10 -1.43
N PHE A 130 -15.40 7.81 -2.56
CA PHE A 130 -16.25 7.48 -3.70
C PHE A 130 -15.69 6.30 -4.51
N GLN A 131 -14.43 6.36 -4.95
CA GLN A 131 -13.84 5.34 -5.82
C GLN A 131 -13.67 3.98 -5.14
N ALA A 132 -13.18 4.00 -3.90
CA ALA A 132 -12.98 2.78 -3.14
C ALA A 132 -14.30 2.21 -2.60
N GLU A 133 -15.33 3.05 -2.47
CA GLU A 133 -16.55 2.78 -1.67
C GLU A 133 -16.21 2.50 -0.20
N TRP A 134 -15.17 3.15 0.30
CA TRP A 134 -14.71 3.06 1.68
C TRP A 134 -15.08 4.35 2.43
N ARG A 135 -15.00 4.34 3.75
CA ARG A 135 -15.36 5.50 4.58
C ARG A 135 -14.23 5.86 5.53
N ALA A 136 -14.03 7.15 5.73
CA ALA A 136 -13.10 7.65 6.73
C ALA A 136 -13.56 7.18 8.12
N VAL A 137 -12.64 6.57 8.85
CA VAL A 137 -12.84 6.07 10.21
C VAL A 137 -11.95 6.79 11.21
N GLU A 138 -10.84 7.36 10.75
CA GLU A 138 -9.94 8.18 11.55
C GLU A 138 -9.52 9.40 10.70
N SER A 139 -9.39 10.54 11.36
CA SER A 139 -8.90 11.79 10.80
C SER A 139 -7.74 12.24 11.67
N TYR A 140 -6.64 12.59 11.02
CA TYR A 140 -5.48 13.20 11.64
C TYR A 140 -5.36 14.65 11.13
N ASP A 141 -4.52 15.45 11.75
CA ASP A 141 -4.14 16.76 11.23
C ASP A 141 -3.45 16.65 9.87
N TRP A 142 -2.67 15.59 9.65
CA TRP A 142 -1.93 15.34 8.42
C TRP A 142 -2.69 14.53 7.35
N GLY A 143 -3.80 13.84 7.67
CA GLY A 143 -4.40 12.91 6.72
C GLY A 143 -5.58 12.10 7.23
N PHE A 144 -5.90 11.01 6.51
CA PHE A 144 -7.10 10.20 6.75
C PHE A 144 -6.81 8.71 6.68
N ARG A 145 -7.58 7.94 7.46
CA ARG A 145 -7.69 6.49 7.32
C ARG A 145 -9.09 6.11 6.88
N LEU A 146 -9.18 5.35 5.80
CA LEU A 146 -10.42 4.82 5.25
C LEU A 146 -10.48 3.31 5.43
N ARG A 147 -11.69 2.77 5.61
CA ARG A 147 -11.96 1.32 5.63
C ARG A 147 -13.20 0.97 4.83
N ARG A 148 -13.25 -0.26 4.30
CA ARG A 148 -14.45 -0.82 3.67
C ARG A 148 -15.60 -0.98 4.67
N ARG A 149 -15.28 -1.52 5.85
CA ARG A 149 -16.15 -1.66 7.01
C ARG A 149 -15.39 -1.22 8.25
N PRO A 150 -16.02 -0.72 9.32
CA PRO A 150 -15.29 -0.34 10.54
C PRO A 150 -14.40 -1.46 11.11
N THR A 151 -14.78 -2.72 10.89
CA THR A 151 -14.05 -3.92 11.33
C THR A 151 -13.05 -4.48 10.31
N SER A 152 -12.92 -3.87 9.12
CA SER A 152 -11.94 -4.28 8.12
C SER A 152 -10.52 -4.14 8.68
N THR A 153 -9.75 -5.22 8.57
CA THR A 153 -8.37 -5.27 9.08
C THR A 153 -7.40 -4.48 8.22
N VAL A 154 -7.68 -4.38 6.91
CA VAL A 154 -6.95 -3.51 5.98
C VAL A 154 -7.61 -2.14 5.92
N SER A 155 -6.78 -1.10 5.90
CA SER A 155 -7.19 0.28 5.70
C SER A 155 -6.44 0.96 4.55
N LEU A 156 -6.99 2.05 4.02
CA LEU A 156 -6.31 2.95 3.10
C LEU A 156 -5.92 4.19 3.90
N VAL A 157 -4.63 4.44 4.06
CA VAL A 157 -4.08 5.60 4.75
C VAL A 157 -3.57 6.57 3.70
N MET A 158 -3.98 7.83 3.81
CA MET A 158 -3.53 8.90 2.93
C MET A 158 -2.94 10.02 3.78
N GLY A 159 -1.69 10.38 3.51
CA GLY A 159 -0.98 11.43 4.22
C GLY A 159 0.32 11.86 3.51
N PRO A 160 1.00 12.88 4.04
CA PRO A 160 2.29 13.33 3.54
C PRO A 160 3.41 12.31 3.84
N PRO A 161 4.57 12.40 3.15
CA PRO A 161 4.88 13.39 2.11
C PRO A 161 4.48 12.92 0.70
N ALA A 162 3.89 13.81 -0.11
CA ALA A 162 3.87 13.59 -1.56
C ALA A 162 5.22 13.98 -2.16
N ALA A 163 6.12 12.99 -2.31
CA ALA A 163 7.33 13.20 -3.09
C ALA A 163 6.99 13.67 -4.52
N PRO A 164 7.76 14.62 -5.11
CA PRO A 164 7.56 15.04 -6.49
C PRO A 164 7.54 13.83 -7.43
N LYS A 165 6.54 13.79 -8.31
CA LYS A 165 6.39 12.68 -9.25
C LYS A 165 7.47 12.75 -10.33
N THR A 166 8.36 11.77 -10.36
CA THR A 166 9.43 11.66 -11.37
C THR A 166 9.09 10.69 -12.51
N GLY A 167 7.96 9.99 -12.41
CA GLY A 167 7.48 9.04 -13.42
C GLY A 167 6.19 8.35 -13.01
N ARG A 168 5.76 7.37 -13.83
CA ARG A 168 4.57 6.55 -13.56
C ARG A 168 4.75 5.73 -12.29
N ASN A 169 3.72 5.67 -11.44
CA ASN A 169 3.78 4.89 -10.21
C ASN A 169 3.83 3.40 -10.52
N ARG A 170 4.69 2.67 -9.80
CA ARG A 170 4.88 1.23 -9.96
C ARG A 170 3.80 0.39 -9.27
N LEU A 171 3.28 0.90 -8.14
CA LEU A 171 2.15 0.36 -7.41
C LEU A 171 0.95 1.30 -7.59
N ARG A 172 -0.21 0.73 -7.94
CA ARG A 172 -1.44 1.48 -8.27
C ARG A 172 -2.64 0.79 -7.67
N LEU A 173 -3.55 1.56 -7.08
CA LEU A 173 -4.81 1.02 -6.55
C LEU A 173 -5.65 0.43 -7.71
N GLU A 174 -6.27 -0.74 -7.51
CA GLU A 174 -7.21 -1.36 -8.45
C GLU A 174 -8.65 -1.15 -7.97
N VAL A 175 -9.44 -0.47 -8.80
CA VAL A 175 -10.87 -0.27 -8.58
C VAL A 175 -11.66 -1.08 -9.59
N THR A 176 -12.60 -1.89 -9.13
CA THR A 176 -13.56 -2.56 -10.01
C THR A 176 -14.85 -1.75 -10.09
N ARG A 177 -15.32 -1.47 -11.32
CA ARG A 177 -16.57 -0.76 -11.63
C ARG A 177 -17.45 -1.61 -12.53
N ARG A 178 -18.77 -1.59 -12.29
CA ARG A 178 -19.73 -2.32 -13.15
C ARG A 178 -19.82 -1.71 -14.56
N ASP A 179 -19.72 -0.38 -14.63
CA ASP A 179 -19.89 0.40 -15.86
C ASP A 179 -18.67 1.30 -16.11
N GLY A 180 -18.48 1.67 -17.37
CA GLY A 180 -17.40 2.57 -17.81
C GLY A 180 -16.20 1.87 -18.43
N GLU A 181 -15.18 2.65 -18.77
CA GLU A 181 -13.96 2.18 -19.42
C GLU A 181 -12.98 1.58 -18.40
N SER A 182 -12.37 0.45 -18.76
CA SER A 182 -11.21 -0.10 -18.05
C SER A 182 -9.95 0.59 -18.55
N GLY A 183 -8.98 0.81 -17.67
CA GLY A 183 -7.75 1.51 -18.04
C GLY A 183 -7.01 2.10 -16.86
N GLU A 184 -6.05 2.96 -17.15
CA GLU A 184 -5.35 3.76 -16.13
C GLU A 184 -5.94 5.17 -16.09
N PHE A 185 -6.16 5.65 -14.88
CA PHE A 185 -6.69 6.97 -14.57
C PHE A 185 -5.81 7.62 -13.52
N VAL A 186 -5.98 8.93 -13.30
CA VAL A 186 -5.23 9.68 -12.28
C VAL A 186 -6.17 10.27 -11.23
N ASP A 187 -5.75 10.24 -9.98
CA ASP A 187 -6.39 11.01 -8.91
C ASP A 187 -5.94 12.48 -8.94
N ALA A 188 -6.48 13.31 -8.05
CA ALA A 188 -6.16 14.74 -8.01
C ALA A 188 -4.69 15.00 -7.66
N GLY A 189 -4.05 14.10 -6.92
CA GLY A 189 -2.62 14.15 -6.57
C GLY A 189 -1.70 13.59 -7.66
N GLY A 190 -2.23 13.27 -8.84
CA GLY A 190 -1.48 12.73 -9.98
C GLY A 190 -1.02 11.29 -9.80
N ASN A 191 -1.61 10.53 -8.86
CA ASN A 191 -1.33 9.11 -8.71
C ASN A 191 -2.17 8.30 -9.68
N GLU A 192 -1.53 7.39 -10.40
CA GLU A 192 -2.26 6.46 -11.26
C GLU A 192 -3.02 5.41 -10.43
N PHE A 193 -4.22 5.08 -10.88
CA PHE A 193 -5.00 3.93 -10.42
C PHE A 193 -5.58 3.17 -11.61
N HIS A 194 -5.78 1.87 -11.43
CA HIS A 194 -6.27 0.97 -12.45
C HIS A 194 -7.76 0.71 -12.26
N VAL A 195 -8.54 0.79 -13.33
CA VAL A 195 -9.97 0.44 -13.33
C VAL A 195 -10.18 -0.84 -14.11
N THR A 196 -10.82 -1.82 -13.48
CA THR A 196 -11.31 -3.05 -14.13
C THR A 196 -12.83 -3.09 -14.14
N ARG A 197 -13.39 -3.93 -15.02
CA ARG A 197 -14.77 -4.39 -14.92
C ARG A 197 -14.89 -5.62 -14.02
#